data_AF-A0A1J5DSW8-F1
#
_entry.id   AF-A0A1J5DSW8-F1
#
_cell.length_a   1.000
_cell.length_b   1.000
_cell.length_c   1.000
_cell.angle_alpha   90.00
_cell.angle_beta   90.00
_cell.angle_gamma   90.00
#
_symmetry.space_group_name_H-M   'P 1'
#
loop_
_entity.id
_entity.type
_entity.pdbx_description
1 polymer ?
#
loop_
_entity_poly.entity_id
_entity_poly.type
_entity_poly.pdbx_seq_one_letter_code
_entity_poly.pdbx_strand_id
1 'polypeptide(L)'
;MVDSNLQTEDRDVLQDLAERYGVEGVRSCYACGTCAAGCPARRVNPAYNPRKIIRMLVLNEAKSLLEKDTIWLCSSCYTCQERCPQGIKITDLITALRNLAVQQGRSPSGVGMQANLVRSQGRLYALDEFDDKKRKKAGLPSLSPQIEEAVRLLKEES
;
A
#
# COMPACT_ATOMS: atom_id res chain seq x y z
N MET A 1 4.68 -12.18 16.60
CA MET A 1 4.60 -11.25 17.74
C MET A 1 5.25 -9.94 17.31
N VAL A 2 4.48 -8.90 17.01
CA VAL A 2 4.99 -7.62 16.50
C VAL A 2 4.61 -6.55 17.51
N ASP A 3 5.62 -5.91 18.11
CA ASP A 3 5.46 -4.91 19.17
C ASP A 3 4.55 -3.76 18.73
N SER A 4 3.46 -3.59 19.47
CA SER A 4 2.41 -2.58 19.30
C SER A 4 2.78 -1.19 19.84
N ASN A 5 4.07 -0.93 20.09
CA ASN A 5 4.56 0.33 20.65
C ASN A 5 5.40 1.10 19.62
N LEU A 6 4.71 1.76 18.69
CA LEU A 6 5.26 2.86 17.87
C LEU A 6 5.01 4.25 18.52
N GLN A 7 4.74 4.28 19.82
CA GLN A 7 4.62 5.51 20.61
C GLN A 7 5.95 5.89 21.27
N THR A 8 6.99 6.09 20.46
CA THR A 8 8.21 6.76 20.93
C THR A 8 8.55 7.85 19.95
N GLU A 9 8.57 9.10 20.43
CA GLU A 9 8.72 10.33 19.65
C GLU A 9 10.09 10.48 18.96
N ASP A 10 10.98 9.48 19.07
CA ASP A 10 12.38 9.52 18.62
C ASP A 10 12.80 8.35 17.71
N ARG A 11 11.91 7.44 17.32
CA ARG A 11 12.31 6.32 16.47
C ARG A 11 12.40 6.75 15.00
N ASP A 12 13.57 6.56 14.40
CA ASP A 12 13.78 6.79 12.97
C ASP A 12 12.91 5.82 12.16
N VAL A 13 11.71 6.28 11.77
CA VAL A 13 10.77 5.50 10.95
C VAL A 13 11.45 5.02 9.66
N LEU A 14 12.39 5.79 9.09
CA LEU A 14 13.09 5.37 7.89
C LEU A 14 14.01 4.18 8.18
N GLN A 15 14.66 4.14 9.33
CA GLN A 15 15.45 3.00 9.78
C GLN A 15 14.56 1.76 9.97
N ASP A 16 13.43 1.90 10.68
CA ASP A 16 12.47 0.81 10.87
C ASP A 16 11.95 0.27 9.52
N LEU A 17 11.68 1.16 8.56
CA LEU A 17 11.24 0.76 7.23
C LEU A 17 12.37 0.05 6.46
N ALA A 18 13.61 0.54 6.55
CA ALA A 18 14.76 -0.08 5.91
C ALA A 18 14.96 -1.52 6.39
N GLU A 19 14.95 -1.75 7.69
CA GLU A 19 15.13 -3.08 8.30
C GLU A 19 14.01 -4.05 7.94
N ARG A 20 12.76 -3.59 7.94
CA ARG A 20 11.60 -4.46 7.72
C ARG A 20 11.28 -4.72 6.26
N TYR A 21 11.57 -3.76 5.38
CA TYR A 21 11.09 -3.76 4.00
C TYR A 21 12.20 -3.61 2.95
N GLY A 22 13.47 -3.56 3.35
CA GLY A 22 14.59 -3.54 2.41
C GLY A 22 14.66 -2.26 1.56
N VAL A 23 14.45 -1.11 2.21
CA VAL A 23 14.45 0.24 1.61
C VAL A 23 15.61 1.12 2.10
N GLU A 24 16.72 0.51 2.53
CA GLU A 24 17.95 1.16 3.01
C GLU A 24 18.52 2.22 2.05
N GLY A 25 18.31 2.04 0.73
CA GLY A 25 18.80 2.98 -0.29
C GLY A 25 18.14 4.36 -0.26
N VAL A 26 17.08 4.61 0.51
CA VAL A 26 16.37 5.90 0.51
C VAL A 26 17.28 7.08 0.89
N ARG A 27 18.25 6.88 1.78
CA ARG A 27 19.20 7.92 2.21
C ARG A 27 20.16 8.37 1.10
N SER A 28 20.32 7.61 0.01
CA SER A 28 21.14 8.01 -1.15
C SER A 28 20.44 9.01 -2.08
N CYS A 29 19.17 9.36 -1.81
CA CYS A 29 18.41 10.28 -2.66
C CYS A 29 19.04 11.68 -2.74
N TYR A 30 19.57 12.04 -3.91
CA TYR A 30 20.04 13.39 -4.20
C TYR A 30 18.96 14.35 -4.74
N ALA A 31 17.68 13.97 -4.62
CA ALA A 31 16.52 14.80 -4.97
C ALA A 31 16.39 15.30 -6.44
N CYS A 32 16.84 14.54 -7.46
CA CYS A 32 16.75 14.96 -8.87
C CYS A 32 15.35 15.21 -9.42
N GLY A 33 14.32 14.54 -8.87
CA GLY A 33 12.94 14.71 -9.32
C GLY A 33 12.48 13.82 -10.47
N THR A 34 13.28 12.85 -10.95
CA THR A 34 12.83 11.87 -11.96
C THR A 34 11.53 11.17 -11.56
N CYS A 35 11.42 10.79 -10.28
CA CYS A 35 10.21 10.17 -9.73
C CYS A 35 8.98 11.08 -9.80
N ALA A 36 9.15 12.40 -9.61
CA ALA A 36 8.06 13.36 -9.65
C ALA A 36 7.63 13.66 -11.09
N ALA A 37 8.59 13.81 -12.01
CA ALA A 37 8.34 14.08 -13.42
C ALA A 37 7.61 12.91 -14.11
N GLY A 38 7.98 11.67 -13.78
CA GLY A 38 7.36 10.47 -14.35
C GLY A 38 6.01 10.07 -13.71
N CYS A 39 5.57 10.75 -12.65
CA CYS A 39 4.43 10.28 -11.86
C CYS A 39 3.08 10.65 -12.49
N PRO A 40 2.22 9.67 -12.83
CA PRO A 40 0.87 9.95 -13.32
C PRO A 40 -0.03 10.57 -12.24
N ALA A 41 0.09 10.12 -10.98
CA ALA A 41 -0.68 10.69 -9.87
C ALA A 41 -0.35 12.17 -9.63
N ARG A 42 0.92 12.60 -9.77
CA ARG A 42 1.32 14.02 -9.68
C ARG A 42 0.75 14.87 -10.82
N ARG A 43 0.58 14.26 -12.00
CA ARG A 43 0.04 14.93 -13.19
C ARG A 43 -1.44 15.27 -12.99
N VAL A 44 -2.19 14.34 -12.41
CA VAL A 44 -3.63 14.53 -12.11
C VAL A 44 -3.82 15.36 -10.85
N ASN A 45 -3.07 15.08 -9.78
CA ASN A 45 -3.14 15.81 -8.52
C ASN A 45 -1.77 16.41 -8.16
N PRO A 46 -1.60 17.72 -8.38
CA PRO A 46 -0.35 18.40 -8.07
C PRO A 46 0.11 18.40 -6.62
N ALA A 47 -0.77 18.11 -5.66
CA ALA A 47 -0.40 18.00 -4.27
C ALA A 47 0.43 16.72 -4.00
N TYR A 48 0.17 15.63 -4.73
CA TYR A 48 0.88 14.36 -4.57
C TYR A 48 2.25 14.40 -5.23
N ASN A 49 3.35 14.33 -4.47
CA ASN A 49 4.70 14.33 -5.05
C ASN A 49 5.61 13.27 -4.40
N PRO A 50 6.03 12.21 -5.13
CA PRO A 50 6.86 11.15 -4.57
C PRO A 50 8.25 11.63 -4.13
N ARG A 51 8.82 12.67 -4.77
CA ARG A 51 10.08 13.27 -4.30
C ARG A 51 9.92 13.92 -2.92
N LYS A 52 8.79 14.59 -2.67
CA LYS A 52 8.51 15.20 -1.36
C LYS A 52 8.38 14.14 -0.27
N ILE A 53 7.70 13.03 -0.56
CA ILE A 53 7.58 11.89 0.36
C ILE A 53 8.97 11.40 0.79
N ILE A 54 9.86 11.14 -0.17
CA ILE A 54 11.25 10.72 0.12
C ILE A 54 11.98 11.75 0.98
N ARG A 55 11.87 13.05 0.63
CA ARG A 55 12.52 14.12 1.39
C ARG A 55 12.02 14.18 2.83
N MET A 56 10.71 14.06 3.05
CA MET A 56 10.12 14.06 4.39
C MET A 56 10.61 12.89 5.23
N LEU A 57 10.78 11.69 4.63
CA LEU A 57 11.37 10.55 5.33
C LEU A 57 12.83 10.78 5.73
N VAL A 58 13.65 11.32 4.82
CA VAL A 58 15.06 11.66 5.13
C VAL A 58 15.16 12.72 6.23
N LEU A 59 14.14 13.57 6.37
CA LEU A 59 14.03 14.59 7.42
C LEU A 59 13.34 14.08 8.70
N ASN A 60 13.07 12.76 8.81
CA ASN A 60 12.35 12.15 9.94
C ASN A 60 10.92 12.72 10.15
N GLU A 61 10.29 13.30 9.14
CA GLU A 61 8.92 13.83 9.19
C GLU A 61 7.85 12.78 8.81
N ALA A 62 8.16 11.49 8.99
CA ALA A 62 7.32 10.38 8.54
C ALA A 62 5.90 10.41 9.13
N LYS A 63 5.74 10.86 10.38
CA LYS A 63 4.45 10.97 11.06
C LYS A 63 3.42 11.75 10.23
N SER A 64 3.83 12.87 9.63
CA SER A 64 2.96 13.71 8.82
C SER A 64 2.53 13.04 7.50
N LEU A 65 3.29 12.06 7.01
CA LEU A 65 2.91 11.24 5.84
C LEU A 65 1.84 10.21 6.21
N LEU A 66 1.88 9.68 7.43
CA LEU A 66 0.91 8.69 7.93
C LEU A 66 -0.44 9.31 8.31
N GLU A 67 -0.46 10.62 8.63
CA GLU A 67 -1.67 11.37 8.97
C GLU A 67 -2.44 11.85 7.73
N LYS A 68 -1.80 11.86 6.55
CA LYS A 68 -2.38 12.37 5.31
C LYS A 68 -2.74 11.23 4.36
N ASP A 69 -3.75 11.46 3.54
CA ASP A 69 -4.11 10.53 2.45
C ASP A 69 -3.08 10.48 1.31
N THR A 70 -1.98 11.23 1.42
CA THR A 70 -0.99 11.41 0.36
C THR A 70 -0.39 10.08 -0.09
N ILE A 71 -0.05 9.17 0.83
CA ILE A 71 0.55 7.87 0.47
C ILE A 71 -0.45 6.96 -0.29
N TRP A 72 -1.75 7.18 -0.13
CA TRP A 72 -2.81 6.40 -0.76
C TRP A 72 -3.08 6.83 -2.22
N LEU A 73 -2.59 7.99 -2.64
CA LEU A 73 -2.71 8.47 -4.02
C LEU A 73 -1.74 7.78 -5.00
N CYS A 74 -0.73 7.06 -4.51
CA CYS A 74 0.17 6.31 -5.38
C CYS A 74 -0.58 5.16 -6.07
N SER A 75 -0.48 5.06 -7.40
CA SER A 75 -1.09 3.96 -8.16
C SER A 75 -0.24 2.69 -8.19
N SER A 76 0.92 2.67 -7.53
CA SER A 76 1.88 1.57 -7.58
C SER A 76 2.25 1.14 -9.02
N CYS A 77 2.39 2.10 -9.93
CA CYS A 77 2.74 1.85 -11.34
C CYS A 77 4.25 1.61 -11.59
N TYR A 78 5.08 1.62 -10.56
CA TYR A 78 6.54 1.39 -10.59
C TYR A 78 7.41 2.36 -11.41
N THR A 79 6.85 3.25 -12.22
CA THR A 79 7.62 4.21 -13.05
C THR A 79 8.74 4.95 -12.31
N CYS A 80 8.48 5.41 -11.09
CA CYS A 80 9.47 6.15 -10.29
C CYS A 80 10.63 5.27 -9.80
N GLN A 81 10.36 4.01 -9.51
CA GLN A 81 11.31 3.03 -9.03
C GLN A 81 12.24 2.60 -10.17
N GLU A 82 11.66 2.20 -11.30
CA GLU A 82 12.42 1.75 -12.48
C GLU A 82 13.32 2.83 -13.09
N ARG A 83 12.96 4.11 -12.89
CA ARG A 83 13.72 5.25 -13.43
C ARG A 83 14.60 5.93 -12.40
N CYS A 84 14.67 5.42 -11.16
CA CYS A 84 15.47 6.05 -10.14
C CYS A 84 16.97 5.88 -10.46
N PRO A 85 17.74 6.96 -10.69
CA PRO A 85 19.17 6.86 -10.97
C PRO A 85 20.01 6.46 -9.73
N GLN A 86 19.38 6.37 -8.56
CA GLN A 86 19.98 5.88 -7.32
C GLN A 86 19.45 4.49 -6.92
N GLY A 87 18.61 3.86 -7.77
CA GLY A 87 18.05 2.54 -7.49
C GLY A 87 17.08 2.49 -6.31
N ILE A 88 16.52 3.63 -5.89
CA ILE A 88 15.59 3.67 -4.75
C ILE A 88 14.30 2.95 -5.11
N LYS A 89 13.90 2.00 -4.26
CA LYS A 89 12.63 1.26 -4.35
C LYS A 89 11.45 2.10 -3.87
N ILE A 90 11.14 3.17 -4.59
CA ILE A 90 10.17 4.21 -4.19
C ILE A 90 8.75 3.64 -4.05
N THR A 91 8.37 2.68 -4.91
CA THR A 91 7.03 2.09 -4.83
C THR A 91 6.90 1.20 -3.61
N ASP A 92 7.93 0.39 -3.35
CA ASP A 92 7.98 -0.49 -2.18
C ASP A 92 8.01 0.31 -0.87
N LEU A 93 8.74 1.42 -0.86
CA LEU A 93 8.75 2.37 0.26
C LEU A 93 7.35 2.94 0.57
N ILE A 94 6.59 3.32 -0.45
CA ILE A 94 5.22 3.82 -0.26
C ILE A 94 4.31 2.70 0.26
N THR A 95 4.46 1.47 -0.24
CA THR A 95 3.75 0.30 0.29
C THR A 95 4.08 0.03 1.76
N ALA A 96 5.35 0.13 2.13
CA ALA A 96 5.81 -0.02 3.51
C ALA A 96 5.19 1.04 4.44
N LEU A 97 5.08 2.30 3.97
CA LEU A 97 4.37 3.36 4.69
C LEU A 97 2.86 3.06 4.85
N ARG A 98 2.21 2.48 3.83
CA ARG A 98 0.80 2.08 3.94
C ARG A 98 0.60 0.97 4.95
N ASN A 99 1.50 0.00 5.00
CA ASN A 99 1.47 -1.07 6.01
C ASN A 99 1.56 -0.49 7.41
N LEU A 100 2.47 0.46 7.64
CA LEU A 100 2.59 1.18 8.90
C LEU A 100 1.32 1.98 9.23
N ALA A 101 0.74 2.67 8.25
CA ALA A 101 -0.51 3.40 8.43
C ALA A 101 -1.68 2.47 8.81
N VAL A 102 -1.81 1.31 8.16
CA VAL A 102 -2.81 0.28 8.50
C VAL A 102 -2.62 -0.22 9.93
N GLN A 103 -1.37 -0.51 10.35
CA GLN A 103 -1.06 -0.94 11.72
C GLN A 103 -1.47 0.12 12.76
N GLN A 104 -1.46 1.40 12.38
CA GLN A 104 -1.90 2.52 13.22
C GLN A 104 -3.40 2.84 13.08
N GLY A 105 -4.17 2.03 12.34
CA GLY A 105 -5.59 2.28 12.08
C GLY A 105 -5.88 3.46 11.14
N ARG A 106 -4.89 3.90 10.36
CA ARG A 106 -4.92 5.08 9.47
C ARG A 106 -5.03 4.67 8.00
N SER A 107 -6.00 3.83 7.68
CA SER A 107 -6.28 3.41 6.30
C SER A 107 -7.64 3.92 5.82
N PRO A 108 -7.81 4.22 4.52
CA PRO A 108 -9.12 4.49 3.94
C PRO A 108 -10.10 3.35 4.24
N SER A 109 -11.36 3.69 4.50
CA SER A 109 -12.41 2.72 4.84
C SER A 109 -12.57 1.60 3.81
N GLY A 110 -12.38 1.93 2.52
CA GLY A 110 -12.42 0.95 1.44
C GLY A 110 -11.38 -0.17 1.57
N VAL A 111 -10.19 0.13 2.10
CA VAL A 111 -9.13 -0.87 2.31
C VAL A 111 -9.55 -1.87 3.38
N GLY A 112 -10.07 -1.39 4.50
CA GLY A 112 -10.58 -2.25 5.58
C GLY A 112 -11.77 -3.10 5.14
N MET A 113 -12.72 -2.51 4.40
CA MET A 113 -13.87 -3.21 3.84
C MET A 113 -13.43 -4.34 2.90
N GLN A 114 -12.52 -4.07 1.98
CA GLN A 114 -11.96 -5.05 1.04
C GLN A 114 -11.22 -6.18 1.76
N ALA A 115 -10.40 -5.84 2.77
CA ALA A 115 -9.70 -6.84 3.58
C ALA A 115 -10.70 -7.76 4.33
N ASN A 116 -11.81 -7.23 4.81
CA ASN A 116 -12.86 -8.02 5.45
C ASN A 116 -13.58 -8.97 4.47
N LEU A 117 -13.84 -8.53 3.23
CA LEU A 117 -14.40 -9.41 2.19
C LEU A 117 -13.45 -10.57 1.88
N VAL A 118 -12.15 -10.28 1.73
CA VAL A 118 -11.14 -11.31 1.49
C VAL A 118 -11.08 -12.29 2.65
N ARG A 119 -11.07 -11.83 3.91
CA ARG A 119 -11.06 -12.71 5.09
C ARG A 119 -12.33 -13.54 5.27
N SER A 120 -13.50 -12.97 4.96
CA SER A 120 -14.79 -13.64 5.23
C SER A 120 -15.28 -14.51 4.07
N GLN A 121 -14.95 -14.15 2.82
CA GLN A 121 -15.47 -14.82 1.62
C GLN A 121 -14.36 -15.40 0.74
N GLY A 122 -13.08 -15.13 1.04
CA GLY A 122 -11.95 -15.56 0.23
C GLY A 122 -11.79 -14.79 -1.08
N ARG A 123 -12.46 -13.63 -1.23
CA ARG A 123 -12.49 -12.85 -2.47
C ARG A 123 -12.65 -11.35 -2.21
N LEU A 124 -12.20 -10.54 -3.17
CA LEU A 124 -12.31 -9.09 -3.11
C LEU A 124 -13.72 -8.58 -3.45
N TYR A 125 -14.42 -9.24 -4.38
CA TYR A 125 -15.75 -8.88 -4.84
C TYR A 125 -16.74 -9.99 -4.48
N ALA A 126 -17.76 -9.67 -3.70
CA ALA A 126 -18.83 -10.60 -3.39
C ALA A 126 -19.55 -11.02 -4.66
N LEU A 127 -19.91 -12.30 -4.77
CA LEU A 127 -20.79 -12.76 -5.83
C LEU A 127 -22.23 -12.78 -5.33
N ASP A 128 -23.13 -12.34 -6.19
CA ASP A 128 -24.56 -12.43 -5.97
C ASP A 128 -25.25 -13.29 -7.07
N GLU A 129 -26.57 -13.40 -6.98
CA GLU A 129 -27.37 -14.14 -7.96
C GLU A 129 -27.30 -13.52 -9.37
N PHE A 130 -27.03 -12.22 -9.47
CA PHE A 130 -26.94 -11.52 -10.74
C PHE A 130 -25.66 -11.87 -11.50
N ASP A 131 -24.54 -12.00 -10.79
CA ASP A 131 -23.29 -12.52 -11.37
C ASP A 131 -23.49 -13.94 -11.90
N ASP A 132 -24.14 -14.80 -11.11
CA ASP A 132 -24.39 -16.19 -11.49
C ASP A 132 -25.33 -16.30 -12.70
N LYS A 133 -26.34 -15.42 -12.79
CA LYS A 133 -27.21 -15.31 -13.97
C LYS A 133 -26.43 -14.90 -15.22
N LYS A 134 -25.49 -13.95 -15.12
CA LYS A 134 -24.61 -13.56 -16.24
C LYS A 134 -23.73 -14.72 -16.68
N ARG A 135 -23.15 -15.46 -15.73
CA ARG A 135 -22.31 -16.64 -16.01
C ARG A 135 -23.08 -17.72 -16.75
N LYS A 136 -24.29 -18.07 -16.29
CA LYS A 136 -25.18 -19.04 -16.96
C LYS A 136 -25.53 -18.60 -18.38
N LYS A 137 -25.85 -17.31 -18.59
CA LYS A 137 -26.11 -16.76 -19.93
C LYS A 137 -24.90 -16.87 -20.86
N ALA A 138 -23.69 -16.80 -20.31
CA ALA A 138 -22.43 -16.99 -21.03
C ALA A 138 -21.99 -18.47 -21.14
N GLY A 139 -22.79 -19.44 -20.67
CA GLY A 139 -22.44 -20.86 -20.69
C GLY A 139 -21.37 -21.27 -19.66
N LEU A 140 -21.10 -20.43 -18.66
CA LEU A 140 -20.09 -20.66 -17.62
C LEU A 140 -20.71 -21.34 -16.37
N PRO A 141 -19.94 -22.16 -15.63
CA PRO A 141 -20.42 -22.79 -14.41
C PRO A 141 -20.71 -21.76 -13.31
N SER A 142 -21.68 -22.08 -12.45
CA SER A 142 -21.97 -21.34 -11.21
C SER A 142 -20.75 -21.38 -10.29
N LEU A 143 -20.54 -20.31 -9.53
CA LEU A 143 -19.48 -20.22 -8.53
C LEU A 143 -20.10 -20.13 -7.15
N SER A 144 -19.49 -20.82 -6.18
CA SER A 144 -19.82 -20.60 -4.77
C SER A 144 -19.60 -19.13 -4.42
N PRO A 145 -20.46 -18.50 -3.59
CA PRO A 145 -20.22 -17.16 -3.06
C PRO A 145 -19.00 -17.05 -2.15
N GLN A 146 -18.55 -18.16 -1.55
CA GLN A 146 -17.39 -18.21 -0.64
C GLN A 146 -16.35 -19.22 -1.10
N ILE A 147 -15.07 -18.89 -0.92
CA ILE A 147 -13.94 -19.80 -1.19
C ILE A 147 -13.43 -20.31 0.18
N GLU A 148 -13.98 -21.44 0.64
CA GLU A 148 -13.72 -21.98 1.99
C GLU A 148 -12.23 -22.19 2.28
N GLU A 149 -11.49 -22.71 1.30
CA GLU A 149 -10.05 -22.92 1.44
C GLU A 149 -9.29 -21.62 1.66
N ALA A 150 -9.61 -20.57 0.89
CA ALA A 150 -8.99 -19.26 1.07
C ALA A 150 -9.35 -18.65 2.43
N VAL A 151 -10.60 -18.80 2.88
CA VAL A 151 -11.03 -18.35 4.21
C VAL A 151 -10.29 -19.09 5.32
N ARG A 152 -10.04 -20.40 5.16
CA ARG A 152 -9.26 -21.20 6.12
C ARG A 152 -7.82 -20.71 6.21
N LEU A 153 -7.12 -20.60 5.07
CA LEU A 153 -5.72 -20.17 5.03
C LEU A 153 -5.53 -18.79 5.65
N LEU A 154 -6.44 -17.85 5.36
CA LEU A 154 -6.35 -16.49 5.92
C LEU A 154 -6.62 -16.42 7.43
N LYS A 155 -7.33 -17.40 8.02
CA LYS A 155 -7.54 -17.49 9.47
C LYS A 155 -6.33 -18.05 10.20
N GLU A 156 -5.57 -18.95 9.57
CA GLU A 156 -4.38 -19.59 10.16
C GLU A 156 -3.19 -18.62 10.27
N GLU A 157 -3.15 -17.58 9.43
CA GLU A 157 -2.09 -16.55 9.42
C GLU A 157 -2.41 -15.26 10.23
N SER A 158 -3.61 -15.15 10.81
CA SER A 158 -4.11 -13.93 11.49
C SER A 158 -3.76 -13.85 12.98
#